data_AF-A0A537DRS1-F1
#
_entry.id   AF-A0A537DRS1-F1
#
_cell.length_a   1.000
_cell.length_b   1.000
_cell.length_c   1.000
_cell.angle_alpha   90.00
_cell.angle_beta   90.00
_cell.angle_gamma   90.00
#
_symmetry.space_group_name_H-M   'P 1'
#
loop_
_entity.id
_entity.type
_entity.pdbx_description
1 polymer ?
#
loop_
_entity_poly.entity_id
_entity_poly.type
_entity_poly.pdbx_seq_one_letter_code
_entity_poly.pdbx_strand_id
1 'polypeptide(L)' 'MSNATYADAPVLAIFWHIVRENETWTFPMNLTLNQPGNNVRIIFELWSYGVPTSTFEYTGLWDQIWLNVTP' A
#
# COMPACT_ATOMS: atom_id res chain seq x y z
N MET A 1 -1.91 14.90 -12.56
CA MET A 1 -2.35 14.49 -11.21
C MET A 1 -1.11 14.52 -10.34
N SER A 2 -1.06 15.36 -9.30
CA SER A 2 0.10 15.38 -8.40
C SER A 2 0.06 14.12 -7.52
N ASN A 3 1.19 13.45 -7.35
CA ASN A 3 1.35 12.26 -6.49
C ASN A 3 1.23 12.60 -4.98
N ALA A 4 0.43 13.60 -4.61
CA ALA A 4 0.40 14.16 -3.26
C ALA A 4 -0.75 13.64 -2.38
N THR A 5 -1.67 12.86 -2.95
CA THR A 5 -2.87 12.38 -2.24
C THR A 5 -2.99 10.87 -2.32
N TYR A 6 -3.15 10.23 -1.17
CA TYR A 6 -3.45 8.80 -1.05
C TYR A 6 -4.86 8.49 -1.60
N ALA A 7 -5.13 7.21 -1.83
CA ALA A 7 -6.37 6.73 -2.40
C ALA A 7 -7.54 6.91 -1.42
N ASP A 8 -8.67 7.41 -1.94
CA ASP A 8 -9.95 7.39 -1.25
C ASP A 8 -10.57 5.99 -1.34
N ALA A 9 -10.02 5.05 -0.58
CA ALA A 9 -10.42 3.65 -0.54
C ALA A 9 -10.18 3.02 0.85
N PRO A 10 -10.93 1.97 1.23
CA PRO A 10 -10.70 1.27 2.49
C PRO A 10 -9.33 0.57 2.55
N VAL A 11 -8.64 0.69 3.68
CA VAL A 11 -7.40 -0.05 3.93
C VAL A 11 -7.70 -1.53 4.14
N LEU A 12 -7.14 -2.39 3.29
CA LEU A 12 -7.32 -3.85 3.36
C LEU A 12 -6.32 -4.52 4.33
N ALA A 13 -5.08 -4.02 4.36
CA ALA A 13 -4.00 -4.54 5.20
C ALA A 13 -2.91 -3.48 5.40
N ILE A 14 -2.15 -3.60 6.50
CA ILE A 14 -0.97 -2.77 6.79
C ILE A 14 0.21 -3.70 7.04
N PHE A 15 1.31 -3.45 6.35
CA PHE A 15 2.60 -4.11 6.55
C PHE A 15 3.63 -3.04 6.89
N TRP A 16 4.48 -3.30 7.88
CA TRP A 16 5.51 -2.36 8.29
C TRP A 16 6.81 -3.08 8.61
N HIS A 17 7.92 -2.40 8.39
CA HIS A 17 9.28 -2.86 8.70
C HIS A 17 10.16 -1.66 9.03
N ILE A 18 11.10 -1.83 9.95
CA ILE A 18 12.15 -0.83 10.19
C ILE A 18 13.30 -1.17 9.26
N VAL A 19 13.43 -0.38 8.19
CA VAL A 19 14.50 -0.53 7.19
C VAL A 19 15.79 0.08 7.75
N ARG A 20 16.86 -0.72 7.85
CA ARG A 20 18.20 -0.25 8.22
C ARG A 20 18.88 0.45 7.04
N GLU A 21 19.99 1.14 7.31
CA GLU A 21 20.79 1.76 6.27
C GLU A 21 21.19 0.76 5.18
N ASN A 22 20.92 1.11 3.92
CA ASN A 22 21.13 0.28 2.72
C ASN A 22 20.43 -1.09 2.74
N GLU A 23 19.41 -1.28 3.58
CA GLU A 23 18.59 -2.49 3.56
C GLU A 23 17.54 -2.41 2.43
N THR A 24 17.33 -3.54 1.77
CA THR A 24 16.16 -3.78 0.91
C THR A 24 15.27 -4.81 1.59
N TRP A 25 13.98 -4.51 1.72
CA TRP A 25 13.02 -5.43 2.31
C TRP A 25 12.09 -6.01 1.25
N THR A 26 12.17 -7.33 1.05
CA THR A 26 11.24 -8.10 0.24
C THR A 26 10.57 -9.13 1.14
N PHE A 27 9.24 -9.16 1.17
CA PHE A 27 8.49 -10.09 2.01
C PHE A 27 7.33 -10.71 1.23
N PRO A 28 6.96 -11.98 1.51
CA PRO A 28 5.76 -12.57 0.94
C PRO A 28 4.54 -11.94 1.62
N MET A 29 3.52 -11.59 0.82
CA MET A 29 2.25 -11.11 1.33
C MET A 29 1.10 -12.02 0.90
N ASN A 30 0.16 -12.25 1.80
CA ASN A 30 -1.07 -12.97 1.53
C ASN A 30 -2.24 -11.99 1.60
N LEU A 31 -3.04 -11.94 0.55
CA LEU A 31 -4.24 -11.11 0.47
C LEU A 31 -5.46 -11.99 0.24
N THR A 32 -6.48 -11.83 1.06
CA THR A 32 -7.74 -12.57 0.91
C THR A 32 -8.83 -11.63 0.43
N LEU A 33 -9.42 -11.93 -0.73
CA LEU A 33 -10.53 -11.18 -1.30
C LEU A 33 -11.81 -11.99 -1.11
N ASN A 34 -12.66 -11.53 -0.18
CA ASN A 34 -13.88 -12.26 0.22
C ASN A 34 -15.11 -11.89 -0.61
N GLN A 35 -14.97 -11.06 -1.64
CA GLN A 35 -16.07 -10.59 -2.46
C GLN A 35 -15.69 -10.66 -3.94
N PRO A 36 -16.58 -11.16 -4.80
CA PRO A 36 -16.44 -11.04 -6.24
C PRO A 36 -16.38 -9.57 -6.67
N GLY A 37 -15.72 -9.30 -7.79
CA GLY A 37 -15.61 -7.95 -8.34
C GLY A 37 -14.94 -7.95 -9.70
N ASN A 38 -15.50 -7.18 -10.64
CA ASN A 38 -14.91 -6.98 -11.96
C ASN A 38 -14.23 -5.62 -12.02
N ASN A 39 -13.05 -5.57 -12.64
CA ASN A 39 -12.24 -4.38 -12.80
C ASN A 39 -11.94 -3.70 -11.45
N VAL A 40 -11.61 -4.51 -10.45
CA VAL A 40 -11.22 -4.02 -9.12
C VAL A 40 -9.75 -3.69 -9.12
N ARG A 41 -9.40 -2.55 -8.53
CA ARG A 41 -8.01 -2.13 -8.35
C ARG A 41 -7.61 -2.25 -6.88
N ILE A 42 -6.47 -2.87 -6.65
CA ILE A 42 -5.79 -2.88 -5.36
C ILE A 42 -4.57 -1.98 -5.47
N ILE A 43 -4.44 -1.05 -4.53
CA ILE A 43 -3.38 -0.04 -4.50
C ILE A 43 -2.49 -0.33 -3.30
N PHE A 44 -1.19 -0.35 -3.54
CA PHE A 44 -0.16 -0.45 -2.52
C PHE A 44 0.47 0.92 -2.35
N GLU A 45 0.40 1.48 -1.15
CA GLU A 45 0.95 2.79 -0.86
C GLU A 45 2.14 2.66 0.08
N LEU A 46 3.20 3.40 -0.21
CA LEU A 46 4.33 3.50 0.70
C LEU A 46 4.15 4.71 1.61
N TRP A 47 4.23 4.45 2.90
CA TRP A 47 4.21 5.43 3.97
C TRP A 47 5.52 5.34 4.74
N SER A 48 6.06 6.48 5.15
CA SER A 48 7.29 6.54 5.95
C SER A 48 7.05 7.27 7.26
N TYR A 49 7.75 6.85 8.31
CA TYR A 49 7.68 7.51 9.60
C TYR A 49 8.63 8.71 9.62
N GLY A 50 8.09 9.93 9.73
CA GLY A 50 8.87 11.14 9.92
C GLY A 50 9.34 11.25 11.37
N VAL A 51 10.65 11.14 11.62
CA VAL A 51 11.20 11.23 13.00
C VAL A 51 10.94 12.59 13.64
N PRO A 52 11.14 13.75 12.97
CA PRO A 52 10.88 15.05 13.58
C PRO A 52 9.40 15.31 13.86
N THR A 53 8.51 14.83 12.99
CA THR A 53 7.05 15.03 13.09
C THR A 53 6.36 13.96 13.94
N SER A 54 7.04 12.83 14.18
CA SER A 54 6.51 11.66 14.89
C SER A 54 5.21 11.10 14.31
N THR A 55 5.07 11.18 12.98
CA THR A 55 3.88 10.75 12.25
C THR A 55 4.25 9.97 11.00
N PHE A 56 3.34 9.08 10.57
CA PHE A 56 3.45 8.46 9.25
C PHE A 56 2.96 9.43 8.18
N GLU A 57 3.80 9.64 7.17
CA GLU A 57 3.55 10.55 6.06
C GLU A 57 3.52 9.76 4.76
N TYR A 58 2.57 10.12 3.90
CA TYR A 58 2.46 9.50 2.59
C TYR A 58 3.64 9.94 1.72
N THR A 59 4.35 8.98 1.12
CA THR A 59 5.55 9.27 0.34
C THR A 59 5.26 9.70 -1.10
N GLY A 60 4.02 9.53 -1.57
CA GLY A 60 3.67 9.70 -2.98
C GLY A 60 4.08 8.51 -3.87
N LEU A 61 4.68 7.46 -3.30
CA LEU A 61 5.06 6.24 -3.99
C LEU A 61 3.97 5.18 -3.80
N TRP A 62 3.58 4.55 -4.89
CA TRP A 62 2.54 3.53 -4.92
C TRP A 62 2.70 2.62 -6.13
N ASP A 63 2.12 1.44 -6.04
CA ASP A 63 1.92 0.51 -7.15
C ASP A 63 0.48 -0.04 -7.13
N GLN A 64 0.02 -0.64 -8.22
CA GLN A 64 -1.36 -1.12 -8.32
C GLN A 64 -1.47 -2.44 -9.10
N ILE A 65 -2.47 -3.23 -8.73
CA ILE A 65 -2.86 -4.45 -9.45
C ILE A 65 -4.35 -4.36 -9.80
N TRP A 66 -4.69 -4.70 -11.05
CA TRP A 66 -6.06 -4.84 -11.53
C TRP A 66 -6.48 -6.30 -11.51
N LEU A 67 -7.68 -6.57 -11.01
CA LEU A 67 -8.17 -7.91 -10.72
C LEU A 67 -9.62 -8.06 -11.16
N ASN A 68 -9.92 -9.26 -11.65
CA ASN A 68 -11.28 -9.76 -11.81
C ASN A 68 -11.42 -10.98 -10.90
N VAL A 69 -12.33 -10.89 -9.93
CA VAL A 69 -12.69 -11.98 -9.03
C VAL A 69 -14.08 -12.45 -9.44
N THR A 70 -14.14 -13.56 -10.17
CA THR A 70 -15.39 -14.20 -10.56
C THR A 70 -15.83 -15.20 -9.48
N PRO A 71 -17.15 -15.39 -9.26
CA PRO A 71 -17.68 -16.44 -8.39
C PRO A 71 -17.24 -17.85 -8.79
#